data_AF-A0ABD0QDE1-F1
#
_entry.id   AF-A0ABD0QDE1-F1
#
_cell.length_a   1.000
_cell.length_b   1.000
_cell.length_c   1.000
_cell.angle_alpha   90.00
_cell.angle_beta   90.00
_cell.angle_gamma   90.00
#
_symmetry.space_group_name_H-M   'P 1'
#
loop_
_entity.id
_entity.type
_entity.pdbx_description
1 polymer ?
#
loop_
_entity_poly.entity_id
_entity_poly.type
_entity_poly.pdbx_seq_one_letter_code
_entity_poly.pdbx_strand_id
1 'polypeptide(L)'
;MCLFQAFCDGWLAQDTDKARFMNQIFKHSMESTHSERIEKELVDGQGFISCDSYAMAAAVDETYIIETDHKAVTVELAGNCCRGMMVVDHLEILKKTHKAHILKKVDLEKFKTLMMNALK
;
A
#
# COMPACT_ATOMS: atom_id res chain seq x y z
N MET A 1 -1.09 2.40 7.70
CA MET A 1 -0.35 2.51 6.41
C MET A 1 -1.06 3.50 5.48
N CYS A 2 -1.45 4.64 6.03
CA CYS A 2 -2.15 5.71 5.32
C CYS A 2 -1.15 6.88 5.19
N LEU A 3 -1.00 7.44 4.00
CA LEU A 3 -0.29 8.71 3.84
C LEU A 3 -1.25 9.83 4.22
N PHE A 4 -0.93 10.56 5.30
CA PHE A 4 -1.77 11.67 5.74
C PHE A 4 -1.96 12.70 4.62
N GLN A 5 -3.15 13.31 4.59
CA GLN A 5 -3.52 14.34 3.61
C GLN A 5 -2.42 15.38 3.38
N ALA A 6 -1.83 15.91 4.45
CA ALA A 6 -0.77 16.92 4.38
C ALA A 6 0.47 16.47 3.59
N PHE A 7 0.83 15.17 3.65
CA PHE A 7 1.92 14.64 2.84
C PHE A 7 1.52 14.57 1.36
N CYS A 8 0.30 14.09 1.07
CA CYS A 8 -0.22 13.99 -0.29
C CYS A 8 -0.28 15.36 -0.97
N ASP A 9 -0.73 16.39 -0.25
CA ASP A 9 -0.78 17.77 -0.76
C ASP A 9 0.63 18.26 -1.13
N GLY A 10 1.61 18.07 -0.25
CA GLY A 10 3.01 18.44 -0.53
C GLY A 10 3.64 17.64 -1.67
N TRP A 11 3.31 16.36 -1.77
CA TRP A 11 3.77 15.47 -2.83
C TRP A 11 3.27 15.90 -4.22
N LEU A 12 2.01 16.28 -4.32
CA LEU A 12 1.38 16.70 -5.58
C LEU A 12 1.67 18.17 -5.95
N ALA A 13 2.11 18.99 -4.99
CA ALA A 13 2.41 20.41 -5.18
C ALA A 13 3.82 20.70 -5.76
N GLN A 14 4.56 19.69 -6.24
CA GLN A 14 5.93 19.87 -6.77
C GLN A 14 6.04 20.66 -8.09
N ASP A 15 4.92 21.04 -8.70
CA ASP A 15 4.81 21.82 -9.94
C ASP A 15 5.63 21.30 -11.16
N THR A 16 5.88 20.00 -11.20
CA THR A 16 6.42 19.31 -12.38
C THR A 16 5.28 18.80 -13.28
N ASP A 17 5.58 18.44 -14.53
CA ASP A 17 4.59 17.82 -15.42
C ASP A 17 4.02 16.53 -14.83
N LYS A 18 4.88 15.71 -14.21
CA LYS A 18 4.45 14.48 -13.53
C LYS A 18 3.54 14.80 -12.35
N ALA A 19 3.87 15.80 -11.54
CA ALA A 19 3.06 16.18 -10.38
C ALA A 19 1.68 16.70 -10.79
N ARG A 20 1.61 17.57 -11.82
CA ARG A 20 0.34 18.03 -12.38
C ARG A 20 -0.50 16.88 -12.93
N PHE A 21 0.12 15.95 -13.65
CA PHE A 21 -0.55 14.77 -14.19
C PHE A 21 -1.09 13.86 -13.08
N MET A 22 -0.26 13.53 -12.07
CA MET A 22 -0.70 12.71 -10.95
C MET A 22 -1.80 13.41 -10.13
N ASN A 23 -1.73 14.73 -9.94
CA ASN A 23 -2.79 15.48 -9.26
C ASN A 23 -4.14 15.31 -9.97
N GLN A 24 -4.17 15.35 -11.31
CA GLN A 24 -5.39 15.10 -12.07
C GLN A 24 -5.93 13.67 -11.88
N ILE A 25 -5.04 12.67 -11.80
CA ILE A 25 -5.43 11.27 -11.54
C ILE A 25 -6.02 11.11 -10.14
N PHE A 26 -5.38 11.68 -9.12
CA PHE A 26 -5.76 11.46 -7.72
C PHE A 26 -6.90 12.34 -7.23
N LYS A 27 -7.21 13.43 -7.92
CA LYS A 27 -8.22 14.42 -7.51
C LYS A 27 -9.53 13.76 -7.05
N HIS A 28 -10.07 12.86 -7.87
CA HIS A 28 -11.35 12.20 -7.56
C HIS A 28 -11.25 11.29 -6.33
N SER A 29 -10.16 10.53 -6.19
CA SER A 29 -9.94 9.63 -5.06
C SER A 29 -9.78 10.41 -3.75
N MET A 30 -9.06 11.53 -3.77
CA MET A 30 -8.86 12.41 -2.61
C MET A 30 -10.15 13.15 -2.22
N GLU A 31 -10.96 13.59 -3.19
CA GLU A 31 -12.28 14.16 -2.88
C GLU A 31 -13.20 13.10 -2.25
N SER A 32 -13.11 11.85 -2.72
CA SER A 32 -13.94 10.74 -2.24
C SER A 32 -13.61 10.31 -0.80
N THR A 33 -12.38 10.55 -0.31
CA THR A 33 -12.02 10.23 1.08
C THR A 33 -12.79 11.06 2.12
N HIS A 34 -13.39 12.18 1.72
CA HIS A 34 -14.26 13.00 2.56
C HIS A 34 -15.74 12.61 2.47
N SER A 35 -16.09 11.53 1.75
CA SER A 35 -17.46 11.03 1.73
C SER A 35 -17.80 10.30 3.03
N GLU A 36 -19.02 10.47 3.55
CA GLU A 36 -19.48 9.82 4.80
C GLU A 36 -19.31 8.28 4.77
N ARG A 37 -19.38 7.68 3.57
CA ARG A 37 -19.15 6.26 3.38
C ARG A 37 -17.69 5.89 3.65
N ILE A 38 -16.75 6.59 3.03
CA ILE A 38 -15.32 6.28 3.15
C ILE A 38 -14.78 6.71 4.51
N GLU A 39 -15.27 7.80 5.10
CA GLU A 39 -14.89 8.20 6.46
C GLU A 39 -15.17 7.11 7.50
N LYS A 40 -16.25 6.33 7.33
CA LYS A 40 -16.57 5.19 8.21
C LYS A 40 -15.69 3.96 7.96
N GLU A 41 -15.11 3.85 6.77
CA GLU A 41 -14.22 2.75 6.37
C GLU A 41 -12.74 3.05 6.67
N LEU A 42 -12.38 4.32 6.93
CA LEU A 42 -11.04 4.75 7.29
C LEU A 42 -10.74 4.48 8.77
N VAL A 43 -9.78 3.59 9.02
CA VAL A 43 -9.44 3.13 10.39
C VAL A 43 -8.38 4.02 11.07
N ASP A 44 -7.70 4.89 10.31
CA ASP A 44 -6.49 5.63 10.77
C ASP A 44 -6.44 7.09 10.30
N GLY A 45 -7.61 7.70 10.10
CA GLY A 45 -7.78 9.11 9.67
C GLY A 45 -7.85 9.32 8.16
N GLN A 46 -8.06 10.58 7.76
CA GLN A 46 -8.15 11.00 6.35
C GLN A 46 -6.77 10.99 5.68
N GLY A 47 -6.69 10.32 4.52
CA GLY A 47 -5.46 10.22 3.74
C GLY A 47 -5.60 9.20 2.62
N PHE A 48 -4.47 8.87 1.99
CA PHE A 48 -4.42 7.99 0.82
C PHE A 48 -3.67 6.68 1.12
N ILE A 49 -4.28 5.55 0.75
CA ILE A 49 -3.66 4.22 0.82
C ILE A 49 -3.22 3.83 -0.59
N SER A 50 -1.92 3.84 -0.85
CA SER A 50 -1.36 3.47 -2.14
C SER A 50 -0.72 2.08 -2.10
N CYS A 51 -1.54 1.03 -2.12
CA CYS A 51 -1.06 -0.37 -2.07
C CYS A 51 0.01 -0.66 -3.13
N ASP A 52 -0.21 -0.20 -4.36
CA ASP A 52 0.69 -0.42 -5.50
C ASP A 52 2.02 0.30 -5.30
N SER A 53 2.01 1.52 -4.75
CA SER A 53 3.25 2.26 -4.49
C SER A 53 4.12 1.57 -3.44
N TYR A 54 3.53 0.97 -2.41
CA TYR A 54 4.29 0.16 -1.44
C TYR A 54 4.94 -1.05 -2.12
N ALA A 55 4.22 -1.75 -3.00
CA ALA A 55 4.78 -2.86 -3.77
C ALA A 55 5.92 -2.40 -4.69
N MET A 56 5.75 -1.28 -5.38
CA MET A 56 6.81 -0.70 -6.23
C MET A 56 8.03 -0.25 -5.44
N ALA A 57 7.84 0.34 -4.25
CA ALA A 57 8.95 0.71 -3.38
C ALA A 57 9.78 -0.53 -2.97
N ALA A 58 9.13 -1.66 -2.67
CA ALA A 58 9.82 -2.92 -2.39
C ALA A 58 10.62 -3.46 -3.57
N ALA A 59 10.11 -3.28 -4.78
CA ALA A 59 10.81 -3.70 -5.99
C ALA A 59 12.02 -2.81 -6.31
N VAL A 60 11.96 -1.52 -5.96
CA VAL A 60 13.01 -0.53 -6.27
C VAL A 60 14.10 -0.50 -5.21
N ASP A 61 13.75 -0.54 -3.92
CA ASP A 61 14.69 -0.46 -2.81
C ASP A 61 14.22 -1.35 -1.66
N GLU A 62 14.73 -2.59 -1.60
CA GLU A 62 14.38 -3.53 -0.53
C GLU A 62 14.78 -3.05 0.88
N THR A 63 15.72 -2.08 0.99
CA THR A 63 16.20 -1.58 2.28
C THR A 63 15.18 -0.73 3.03
N TYR A 64 14.05 -0.39 2.39
CA TYR A 64 12.92 0.24 3.06
C TYR A 64 12.05 -0.77 3.85
N ILE A 65 12.21 -2.08 3.62
CA ILE A 65 11.48 -3.11 4.36
C ILE A 65 12.17 -3.31 5.71
N ILE A 66 11.45 -3.08 6.80
CA ILE A 66 11.95 -3.27 8.17
C ILE A 66 11.67 -4.69 8.66
N GLU A 67 10.49 -5.23 8.35
CA GLU A 67 10.06 -6.54 8.82
C GLU A 67 9.27 -7.28 7.74
N THR A 68 9.63 -8.55 7.54
CA THR A 68 8.91 -9.47 6.66
C THR A 68 8.77 -10.85 7.30
N ASP A 69 7.63 -11.51 7.06
CA ASP A 69 7.43 -12.91 7.37
C ASP A 69 7.67 -13.76 6.12
N HIS A 70 8.39 -14.88 6.26
CA HIS A 70 8.56 -15.86 5.18
C HIS A 70 7.67 -17.08 5.44
N LYS A 71 6.49 -17.13 4.80
CA LYS A 71 5.43 -18.09 5.11
C LYS A 71 4.85 -18.73 3.86
N ALA A 72 4.35 -19.96 4.00
CA ALA A 72 3.59 -20.59 2.93
C ALA A 72 2.23 -19.89 2.83
N VAL A 73 1.80 -19.63 1.58
CA VAL A 73 0.53 -18.97 1.30
C VAL A 73 -0.26 -19.73 0.24
N THR A 74 -1.57 -19.53 0.24
CA THR A 74 -2.47 -19.98 -0.82
C THR A 74 -3.62 -19.01 -0.98
N VAL A 75 -4.39 -19.15 -2.07
CA VAL A 75 -5.62 -18.39 -2.29
C VAL A 75 -6.80 -19.32 -2.09
N GLU A 76 -7.84 -18.85 -1.40
CA GLU A 76 -9.10 -19.58 -1.23
C GLU A 76 -9.91 -19.57 -2.53
N LEU A 77 -10.20 -20.76 -3.07
CA LEU A 77 -10.82 -20.93 -4.40
C LEU A 77 -12.18 -21.62 -4.37
N ALA A 78 -12.56 -22.31 -3.30
CA ALA A 78 -13.84 -23.03 -3.21
C ALA A 78 -15.03 -22.07 -3.16
N GLY A 79 -14.81 -20.89 -2.57
CA GLY A 79 -15.70 -19.74 -2.70
C GLY A 79 -17.01 -19.82 -1.93
N ASN A 80 -17.06 -20.62 -0.85
CA ASN A 80 -18.23 -20.69 0.03
C ASN A 80 -18.50 -19.35 0.73
N CYS A 81 -17.48 -18.74 1.35
CA CYS A 81 -17.61 -17.43 2.03
C CYS A 81 -16.40 -16.50 1.80
N CYS A 82 -15.32 -17.01 1.17
CA CYS A 82 -13.97 -16.49 1.35
C CYS A 82 -13.16 -16.41 0.05
N ARG A 83 -13.83 -16.48 -1.11
CA ARG A 83 -13.16 -16.56 -2.42
C ARG A 83 -12.18 -15.39 -2.59
N GLY A 84 -10.94 -15.71 -2.97
CA GLY A 84 -9.91 -14.71 -3.25
C GLY A 84 -9.12 -14.23 -2.03
N MET A 85 -9.44 -14.69 -0.81
CA MET A 85 -8.64 -14.37 0.35
C MET A 85 -7.26 -15.05 0.30
N MET A 86 -6.23 -14.32 0.72
CA MET A 86 -4.90 -14.88 0.99
C MET A 86 -4.95 -15.65 2.32
N VAL A 87 -4.64 -16.94 2.25
CA VAL A 87 -4.53 -17.82 3.42
C VAL A 87 -3.05 -17.99 3.74
N VAL A 88 -2.66 -17.59 4.95
CA VAL A 88 -1.28 -17.66 5.45
C VAL A 88 -1.13 -18.84 6.40
N ASP A 89 -0.19 -19.73 6.13
CA ASP A 89 0.06 -20.92 6.94
C ASP A 89 0.96 -20.60 8.15
N HIS A 90 0.36 -20.07 9.21
CA HIS A 90 1.08 -19.73 10.43
C HIS A 90 1.61 -20.96 11.19
N LEU A 91 0.92 -22.10 11.08
CA LEU A 91 1.19 -23.34 11.82
C LEU A 91 2.00 -24.37 11.02
N GLU A 92 2.38 -24.05 9.79
CA GLU A 92 3.13 -24.92 8.88
C GLU A 92 2.44 -26.26 8.54
N ILE A 93 1.10 -26.27 8.58
CA ILE A 93 0.27 -27.47 8.35
C ILE A 93 0.23 -27.84 6.85
N LEU A 94 0.32 -26.86 5.95
CA LEU A 94 0.26 -27.08 4.51
C LEU A 94 1.53 -27.76 3.97
N LYS A 95 2.62 -27.78 4.75
CA LYS A 95 3.91 -28.41 4.40
C LYS A 95 4.44 -28.01 3.01
N LYS A 96 4.11 -26.80 2.55
CA LYS A 96 4.57 -26.27 1.27
C LYS A 96 6.03 -25.81 1.37
N THR A 97 6.81 -26.14 0.34
CA THR A 97 8.21 -25.71 0.22
C THR A 97 8.36 -24.30 -0.34
N HIS A 98 7.45 -23.88 -1.21
CA HIS A 98 7.39 -22.52 -1.73
C HIS A 98 6.73 -21.60 -0.70
N LYS A 99 7.46 -20.56 -0.28
CA LYS A 99 7.02 -19.55 0.68
C LYS A 99 7.09 -18.17 0.02
N ALA A 100 6.30 -17.23 0.54
CA ALA A 100 6.28 -15.85 0.10
C ALA A 100 6.76 -14.93 1.24
N HIS A 101 7.39 -13.82 0.86
CA HIS A 101 7.71 -12.72 1.77
C HIS A 101 6.48 -11.83 1.95
N ILE A 102 5.93 -11.82 3.16
CA ILE A 102 4.80 -10.97 3.53
C ILE A 102 5.39 -9.74 4.20
N LEU A 103 5.15 -8.55 3.64
CA LEU A 103 5.62 -7.30 4.20
C LEU A 103 4.79 -6.97 5.44
N LYS A 104 5.46 -6.70 6.57
CA LYS A 104 4.80 -6.35 7.84
C LYS A 104 5.08 -4.92 8.26
N LYS A 105 6.32 -4.46 8.08
CA LYS A 105 6.74 -3.13 8.48
C LYS A 105 7.71 -2.55 7.47
N VAL A 106 7.55 -1.25 7.18
CA VAL A 106 8.38 -0.49 6.26
C VAL A 106 8.83 0.81 6.91
N ASP A 107 9.95 1.33 6.42
CA ASP A 107 10.47 2.66 6.73
C ASP A 107 9.66 3.70 5.96
N LEU A 108 8.78 4.40 6.68
CA LEU A 108 7.87 5.36 6.08
C LEU A 108 8.60 6.59 5.53
N GLU A 109 9.74 6.99 6.09
CA GLU A 109 10.48 8.16 5.62
C GLU A 109 11.24 7.87 4.33
N LYS A 110 11.83 6.67 4.21
CA LYS A 110 12.36 6.19 2.92
C LYS A 110 11.27 6.09 1.87
N PHE A 111 10.11 5.53 2.23
CA PHE A 111 8.97 5.42 1.32
C PHE A 111 8.51 6.81 0.82
N LYS A 112 8.32 7.77 1.72
CA LYS A 112 7.98 9.15 1.36
C LYS A 112 9.03 9.79 0.46
N THR A 113 10.31 9.54 0.71
CA THR A 113 11.41 10.03 -0.13
C THR A 113 11.32 9.48 -1.56
N LEU A 114 11.06 8.17 -1.70
CA LEU A 114 10.83 7.54 -3.01
C LEU A 114 9.62 8.16 -3.72
N MET A 115 8.52 8.37 -3.00
CA MET A 115 7.31 9.02 -3.52
C MET A 115 7.59 10.44 -4.03
N MET A 116 8.27 11.27 -3.23
CA MET A 116 8.66 12.62 -3.64
C MET A 116 9.52 12.59 -4.91
N ASN A 117 10.55 11.73 -4.92
CA ASN A 117 11.47 11.61 -6.06
C ASN A 117 10.79 11.12 -7.34
N ALA A 118 9.72 10.33 -7.27
CA ALA A 118 9.00 9.84 -8.44
C ALA A 118 8.38 10.97 -9.27
N LEU A 119 8.03 12.10 -8.64
CA LEU A 119 7.43 13.26 -9.32
C LEU A 119 8.41 14.41 -9.56
N LYS A 120 9.69 14.27 -9.21
CA LYS A 120 10.72 15.23 -9.59
C LYS A 120 11.02 15.17 -11.08
#